data_AF-A0A1A8BQK6-F1
#
_entry.id   AF-A0A1A8BQK6-F1
#
_cell.length_a   1.000
_cell.length_b   1.000
_cell.length_c   1.000
_cell.angle_alpha   90.00
_cell.angle_beta   90.00
_cell.angle_gamma   90.00
#
_symmetry.space_group_name_H-M   'P 1'
#
loop_
_entity.id
_entity.type
_entity.pdbx_description
1 polymer ?
#
loop_
_entity_poly.entity_id
_entity_poly.type
_entity_poly.pdbx_seq_one_letter_code
_entity_poly.pdbx_strand_id
1 'polypeptide(L)'
;MTVGCVAGDEETYEVFKELLDPVIQDRHGGYKPTDKHKTDLNSANLKGGDDLDPNYVLSSRVRTGRSICGFCLPPHCSRGERRAVEKLSVEALDSLTGDLKGKYYALKNMT
;
A
#
# COMPACT_ATOMS: atom_id res chain seq x y z
N MET A 1 -0.05 3.35 -20.44
CA MET A 1 1.38 3.65 -20.25
C MET A 1 1.81 3.10 -18.91
N THR A 2 2.92 2.36 -18.84
CA THR A 2 3.47 1.78 -17.60
C THR A 2 4.52 2.73 -17.00
N VAL A 3 4.81 2.59 -15.70
CA VAL A 3 5.81 3.45 -15.01
C VAL A 3 7.26 3.05 -15.34
N GLY A 4 7.54 1.75 -15.49
CA GLY A 4 8.84 1.26 -15.99
C GLY A 4 10.00 1.26 -14.98
N CYS A 5 9.82 1.77 -13.76
CA CYS A 5 10.78 1.71 -12.66
C CYS A 5 10.09 1.34 -11.34
N VAL A 6 10.87 0.85 -10.37
CA VAL A 6 10.41 0.48 -9.03
C VAL A 6 11.45 0.89 -7.99
N ALA A 7 11.00 1.16 -6.76
CA ALA A 7 11.87 1.40 -5.62
C ALA A 7 12.30 0.09 -4.95
N GLY A 8 13.57 0.01 -4.54
CA GLY A 8 14.13 -1.12 -3.80
C GLY A 8 14.01 -0.97 -2.28
N ASP A 9 13.97 0.25 -1.79
CA ASP A 9 13.89 0.67 -0.40
C ASP A 9 13.30 2.10 -0.31
N GLU A 10 13.26 2.68 0.89
CA GLU A 10 12.75 4.03 1.12
C GLU A 10 13.68 5.09 0.50
N GLU A 11 14.99 4.88 0.63
CA GLU A 11 16.06 5.76 0.18
C GLU A 11 16.14 5.89 -1.34
N THR A 12 15.68 4.89 -2.08
CA THR A 12 15.60 4.90 -3.56
C THR A 12 14.97 6.19 -4.09
N TYR A 13 13.92 6.68 -3.43
CA TYR A 13 13.23 7.90 -3.86
C TYR A 13 14.09 9.17 -3.73
N GLU A 14 15.01 9.24 -2.77
CA GLU A 14 15.93 10.37 -2.62
C GLU A 14 17.20 10.19 -3.46
N VAL A 15 17.81 9.00 -3.40
CA VAL A 15 19.08 8.69 -4.11
C VAL A 15 18.93 8.81 -5.62
N PHE A 16 17.79 8.38 -6.16
CA PHE A 16 17.51 8.41 -7.61
C PHE A 16 16.44 9.44 -7.98
N LYS A 17 16.27 10.50 -7.19
CA LYS A 17 15.24 11.52 -7.42
C LYS A 17 15.32 12.19 -8.79
N GLU A 18 16.52 12.36 -9.35
CA GLU A 18 16.69 12.95 -10.70
C GLU A 18 15.99 12.12 -11.79
N LEU A 19 15.85 10.80 -11.58
CA LEU A 19 15.05 9.92 -12.43
C LEU A 19 13.58 9.86 -11.97
N LEU A 20 13.34 9.72 -10.67
CA LEU A 20 12.01 9.41 -10.14
C LEU A 20 11.08 10.63 -10.08
N ASP A 21 11.60 11.83 -9.80
CA ASP A 21 10.79 13.05 -9.72
C ASP A 21 10.09 13.37 -11.05
N PRO A 22 10.77 13.39 -12.21
CA PRO A 22 10.10 13.58 -13.50
C PRO A 22 9.06 12.47 -13.79
N VAL A 23 9.39 11.22 -13.46
CA VAL A 23 8.48 10.08 -13.66
C VAL A 23 7.21 10.23 -12.81
N ILE A 24 7.35 10.64 -11.55
CA ILE A 24 6.21 10.90 -10.64
C ILE A 24 5.38 12.07 -11.18
N GLN A 25 6.03 13.16 -11.59
CA GLN A 25 5.35 14.33 -12.13
C GLN A 25 4.51 13.98 -13.37
N ASP A 26 5.08 13.25 -14.32
CA ASP A 26 4.38 12.82 -15.53
C ASP A 26 3.26 11.83 -15.21
N ARG A 27 3.51 10.86 -14.33
CA ARG A 27 2.53 9.83 -13.99
C ARG A 27 1.35 10.40 -13.20
N HIS A 28 1.59 11.40 -12.34
CA HIS A 28 0.60 11.96 -11.42
C HIS A 28 0.07 13.33 -11.84
N GLY A 29 0.05 13.62 -13.14
CA GLY A 29 -0.67 14.78 -13.69
C GLY A 29 -0.05 16.13 -13.33
N GLY A 30 1.28 16.21 -13.30
CA GLY A 30 2.02 17.44 -13.00
C GLY A 30 2.39 17.62 -11.52
N TYR A 31 2.38 16.55 -10.72
CA TYR A 31 2.74 16.60 -9.30
C TYR A 31 4.23 16.93 -9.12
N LYS A 32 4.53 18.14 -8.64
CA LYS A 32 5.90 18.68 -8.57
C LYS A 32 6.63 18.15 -7.34
N PRO A 33 7.98 18.13 -7.36
CA PRO A 33 8.79 17.79 -6.17
C PRO A 33 8.52 18.68 -4.95
N THR A 34 8.01 19.89 -5.18
CA THR A 34 7.65 20.86 -4.12
C THR A 34 6.24 20.66 -3.56
N ASP A 35 5.41 19.86 -4.24
CA ASP A 35 4.05 19.61 -3.80
C ASP A 35 4.04 18.69 -2.57
N LYS A 36 3.00 18.81 -1.74
CA LYS A 36 2.87 18.02 -0.51
C LYS A 36 1.64 17.14 -0.55
N HIS A 37 1.82 15.86 -0.24
CA HIS A 37 0.71 14.92 -0.16
C HIS A 37 -0.10 15.21 1.10
N LYS A 38 -1.43 15.20 0.97
CA LYS A 38 -2.36 15.33 2.09
C LYS A 38 -3.05 13.98 2.29
N THR A 39 -3.03 13.49 3.51
CA THR A 39 -3.72 12.26 3.90
C THR A 39 -4.91 12.61 4.80
N ASP A 40 -6.08 12.07 4.46
CA ASP A 40 -7.28 12.11 5.29
C ASP A 40 -7.91 10.71 5.29
N LEU A 41 -7.91 10.08 6.46
CA LEU A 41 -8.51 8.75 6.67
C LEU A 41 -9.77 8.85 7.54
N ASN A 42 -10.33 10.06 7.72
CA ASN A 42 -11.59 10.25 8.43
C ASN A 42 -12.77 9.90 7.51
N SER A 43 -13.40 8.74 7.74
CA SER A 43 -14.56 8.31 6.96
C SER A 43 -15.77 9.25 7.09
N ALA A 44 -15.87 10.03 8.17
CA ALA A 44 -16.96 11.00 8.35
C ALA A 44 -16.91 12.17 7.35
N ASN A 45 -15.77 12.39 6.69
CA ASN A 45 -15.64 13.39 5.63
C ASN A 45 -16.20 12.90 4.28
N LEU A 46 -16.50 11.59 4.14
CA LEU A 46 -17.18 11.04 2.97
C LEU A 46 -18.66 11.46 2.97
N LYS A 47 -19.15 11.97 1.84
CA LYS A 47 -20.55 12.39 1.67
C LYS A 47 -21.29 11.39 0.76
N GLY A 48 -22.31 10.73 1.31
CA GLY A 48 -23.08 9.70 0.62
C GLY A 48 -22.28 8.41 0.37
N GLY A 49 -22.70 7.62 -0.63
CA GLY A 49 -22.05 6.35 -0.99
C GLY A 49 -22.57 5.14 -0.21
N ASP A 50 -23.54 5.35 0.68
CA ASP A 50 -24.27 4.36 1.45
C ASP A 50 -25.47 3.74 0.70
N ASP A 51 -25.83 4.30 -0.45
CA ASP A 51 -27.04 3.96 -1.23
C ASP A 51 -26.79 3.70 -2.72
N LEU A 52 -25.57 3.29 -3.08
CA LEU A 52 -25.25 2.92 -4.47
C LEU A 52 -26.21 1.83 -4.97
N ASP A 53 -26.83 2.05 -6.14
CA ASP A 53 -27.89 1.17 -6.66
C ASP A 53 -27.39 -0.29 -6.81
N PRO A 54 -27.93 -1.23 -6.02
CA PRO A 54 -27.46 -2.62 -6.00
C PRO A 54 -27.81 -3.39 -7.29
N ASN A 55 -28.69 -2.85 -8.15
CA ASN A 55 -28.94 -3.43 -9.47
C ASN A 55 -27.73 -3.27 -10.42
N TYR A 56 -26.85 -2.32 -10.13
CA TYR A 56 -25.67 -2.03 -10.95
C TYR A 56 -24.37 -2.31 -10.20
N VAL A 57 -24.31 -1.97 -8.91
CA VAL A 57 -23.10 -2.14 -8.09
C VAL A 57 -23.16 -3.47 -7.36
N LEU A 58 -22.53 -4.49 -7.96
CA LEU A 58 -22.50 -5.85 -7.40
C LEU A 58 -21.70 -5.95 -6.09
N SER A 59 -20.62 -5.17 -5.97
CA SER A 59 -19.80 -5.11 -4.76
C SER A 59 -18.94 -3.85 -4.75
N SER A 60 -18.59 -3.39 -3.55
CA SER A 60 -17.70 -2.25 -3.33
C SER A 60 -16.46 -2.70 -2.56
N ARG A 61 -15.30 -2.15 -2.90
CA ARG A 61 -14.02 -2.50 -2.26
C ARG A 61 -13.09 -1.30 -2.22
N VAL A 62 -12.45 -1.10 -1.06
CA VAL A 62 -11.34 -0.17 -0.88
C VAL A 62 -10.06 -0.96 -0.61
N ARG A 63 -8.95 -0.61 -1.27
CA ARG A 63 -7.63 -1.25 -1.10
C ARG A 63 -6.54 -0.20 -1.02
N THR A 64 -5.55 -0.43 -0.16
CA THR A 64 -4.32 0.35 -0.10
C THR A 64 -3.12 -0.56 0.20
N GLY A 65 -1.90 -0.05 0.07
CA GLY A 65 -0.66 -0.75 0.44
C GLY A 65 0.12 0.02 1.49
N ARG A 66 0.91 -0.67 2.31
CA ARG A 66 1.83 -0.08 3.29
C ARG A 66 3.16 -0.84 3.24
N SER A 67 4.24 -0.12 3.48
CA SER A 67 5.59 -0.67 3.68
C SER A 67 5.98 -0.46 5.15
N ILE A 68 6.83 -1.32 5.69
CA ILE A 68 7.37 -1.18 7.05
C ILE A 68 8.75 -0.52 6.93
N CYS A 69 8.93 0.64 7.57
CA CYS A 69 10.21 1.36 7.57
C CYS A 69 11.33 0.47 8.13
N GLY A 70 12.53 0.59 7.54
CA GLY A 70 13.70 -0.21 7.89
C GLY A 70 13.77 -1.59 7.22
N PHE A 71 12.83 -1.93 6.33
CA PHE A 71 12.91 -3.11 5.47
C PHE A 71 12.93 -2.72 3.99
N CYS A 72 13.74 -3.42 3.19
CA CYS A 72 13.70 -3.25 1.75
C CYS A 72 12.32 -3.65 1.18
N LEU A 73 11.95 -3.04 0.06
CA LEU A 73 10.72 -3.31 -0.67
C LEU A 73 10.80 -4.65 -1.44
N PRO A 74 9.66 -5.20 -1.91
CA PRO A 74 9.62 -6.51 -2.58
C PRO A 74 10.64 -6.75 -3.70
N PRO A 75 11.02 -5.75 -4.54
CA PRO A 75 12.06 -5.93 -5.56
C PRO A 75 13.45 -6.28 -5.00
N HIS A 76 13.77 -5.89 -3.77
CA HIS A 76 15.10 -6.03 -3.20
C HIS A 76 15.18 -6.85 -1.90
N CYS A 77 14.07 -6.99 -1.17
CA CYS A 77 14.07 -7.65 0.13
C CYS A 77 14.66 -9.08 0.09
N SER A 78 15.54 -9.34 1.04
CA SER A 78 16.07 -10.67 1.29
C SER A 78 14.98 -11.62 1.83
N ARG A 79 15.27 -12.92 1.83
CA ARG A 79 14.39 -13.91 2.48
C ARG A 79 14.21 -13.64 3.98
N GLY A 80 15.24 -13.08 4.64
CA GLY A 80 15.20 -12.75 6.07
C GLY A 80 14.25 -11.61 6.34
N GLU A 81 14.41 -10.50 5.63
CA GLU A 81 13.53 -9.32 5.73
C GLU A 81 12.07 -9.67 5.44
N ARG A 82 11.83 -10.43 4.36
CA ARG A 82 10.47 -10.85 4.00
C ARG A 82 9.79 -11.66 5.12
N ARG A 83 10.53 -12.57 5.76
CA ARG A 83 10.03 -13.37 6.90
C ARG A 83 9.84 -12.53 8.15
N ALA A 84 10.67 -11.51 8.37
CA ALA A 84 10.51 -10.58 9.49
C ALA A 84 9.24 -9.73 9.33
N VAL A 85 9.01 -9.20 8.12
CA VAL A 85 7.77 -8.47 7.78
C VAL A 85 6.54 -9.39 7.90
N GLU A 86 6.62 -10.63 7.41
CA GLU A 86 5.56 -11.64 7.58
C GLU A 86 5.23 -11.84 9.07
N LYS A 87 6.23 -12.13 9.90
CA LYS A 87 6.04 -12.36 11.33
C LYS A 87 5.38 -11.17 12.02
N LEU A 88 5.92 -9.96 11.83
CA LEU A 88 5.39 -8.72 12.42
C LEU A 88 3.93 -8.47 11.98
N SER A 89 3.65 -8.65 10.69
CA SER A 89 2.31 -8.41 10.14
C SER A 89 1.29 -9.39 10.70
N VAL A 90 1.66 -10.68 10.78
CA VAL A 90 0.79 -11.72 11.33
C VAL A 90 0.50 -11.46 12.80
N GLU A 91 1.51 -11.14 13.61
CA GLU A 91 1.35 -10.82 15.03
C GLU A 91 0.39 -9.64 15.24
N ALA A 92 0.57 -8.56 14.48
CA ALA A 92 -0.32 -7.39 14.55
C ALA A 92 -1.75 -7.73 14.11
N LEU A 93 -1.94 -8.48 13.02
CA LEU A 93 -3.26 -8.85 12.52
C LEU A 93 -3.98 -9.86 13.43
N ASP A 94 -3.24 -10.78 14.06
CA ASP A 94 -3.80 -11.77 14.99
C ASP A 94 -4.33 -11.13 16.28
N SER A 95 -3.81 -9.93 16.63
CA SER A 95 -4.26 -9.13 17.77
C SER A 95 -5.62 -8.45 17.55
N LEU A 96 -6.12 -8.38 16.30
CA LEU A 96 -7.43 -7.80 16.00
C LEU A 96 -8.56 -8.65 16.60
N THR A 97 -9.60 -7.98 17.08
CA THR A 97 -10.77 -8.57 17.75
C THR A 97 -12.08 -8.06 17.17
N GLY A 98 -13.22 -8.58 17.64
CA GLY A 98 -14.55 -8.17 17.17
C GLY A 98 -14.76 -8.50 15.68
N ASP A 99 -15.38 -7.58 14.94
CA ASP A 99 -15.67 -7.73 13.51
C ASP A 99 -14.40 -7.86 12.64
N LEU A 100 -13.24 -7.50 13.18
CA LEU A 100 -11.95 -7.62 12.51
C LEU A 100 -11.19 -8.91 12.87
N LYS A 101 -11.74 -9.76 13.74
CA LYS A 101 -11.06 -11.02 14.10
C LYS A 101 -10.92 -11.91 12.87
N GLY A 102 -9.69 -12.34 12.61
CA GLY A 102 -9.38 -13.14 11.43
C GLY A 102 -8.42 -14.28 11.70
N LYS A 103 -7.90 -14.83 10.59
CA LYS A 103 -6.89 -15.89 10.57
C LYS A 103 -5.93 -15.67 9.41
N TYR A 104 -4.64 -15.83 9.66
CA TYR A 104 -3.63 -15.85 8.62
C TYR A 104 -3.53 -17.20 7.90
N TYR A 105 -3.37 -17.17 6.58
CA TYR A 105 -3.21 -18.36 5.73
C TYR A 105 -1.92 -18.25 4.93
N ALA A 106 -0.88 -18.97 5.35
CA ALA A 106 0.41 -18.99 4.66
C ALA A 106 0.30 -19.72 3.32
N LEU A 107 0.69 -19.07 2.21
CA LEU A 107 0.61 -19.65 0.86
C LEU A 107 1.36 -20.98 0.72
N LYS A 108 2.50 -21.12 1.38
CA LYS A 108 3.32 -22.36 1.35
C LYS A 108 2.60 -23.60 1.91
N ASN A 109 1.52 -23.41 2.66
CA ASN A 109 0.74 -24.47 3.31
C ASN A 109 -0.68 -24.58 2.75
N MET A 110 -1.00 -23.85 1.66
CA MET A 110 -2.32 -23.86 1.06
C MET A 110 -2.50 -25.14 0.22
N THR A 111 -3.59 -25.87 0.46
CA THR A 111 -3.97 -27.10 -0.26
C THR A 111 -4.95 -26.82 -1.38
#